data_AF-A0A453GIR4-F1
#
_entry.id   AF-A0A453GIR4-F1
#
_cell.length_a   1.000
_cell.length_b   1.000
_cell.length_c   1.000
_cell.angle_alpha   90.00
_cell.angle_beta   90.00
_cell.angle_gamma   90.00
#
_symmetry.space_group_name_H-M   'P 1'
#
loop_
_entity.id
_entity.type
_entity.pdbx_description
1 polymer ?
#
loop_
_entity_poly.entity_id
_entity_poly.type
_entity_poly.pdbx_seq_one_letter_code
_entity_poly.pdbx_strand_id
1 'polypeptide(L)'
;LVHAIIAGTVDTFQYLLDHGANPDKPDGQGSTPLHLAAAGGNCEIVKALLSKGVNVDSLCHTGTPLHTAAFCRQDGAMKILLDHHADCNKIFNTVYSPLIAALNVVGSLNVSPLKCVKLLIKAGADVKGVGTVSPLITAVNNGLTDCYKCLLEAGADPDVRDDVSFNFHSSNMEWLFTHC
;
A
#
# COMPACT_ATOMS: atom_id res chain seq x y z
N LEU A 1 14.12 17.28 -1.00
CA LEU A 1 13.47 16.31 -0.08
C LEU A 1 13.23 14.98 -0.80
N VAL A 2 12.38 14.96 -1.83
CA VAL A 2 12.02 13.75 -2.61
C VAL A 2 13.23 12.90 -3.05
N HIS A 3 14.25 13.50 -3.68
CA HIS A 3 15.45 12.76 -4.08
C HIS A 3 16.19 12.08 -2.92
N ALA A 4 16.22 12.69 -1.73
CA ALA A 4 16.85 12.08 -0.57
C ALA A 4 16.08 10.84 -0.07
N ILE A 5 14.75 10.86 -0.22
CA ILE A 5 13.86 9.75 0.13
C ILE A 5 14.04 8.58 -0.83
N ILE A 6 14.06 8.86 -2.14
CA ILE A 6 14.26 7.84 -3.17
C ILE A 6 15.65 7.19 -3.01
N ALA A 7 16.67 7.99 -2.70
CA ALA A 7 18.01 7.49 -2.43
C ALA A 7 18.16 6.78 -1.06
N GLY A 8 17.15 6.82 -0.19
CA GLY A 8 17.20 6.21 1.16
C GLY A 8 18.18 6.89 2.12
N THR A 9 18.58 8.14 1.85
CA THR A 9 19.59 8.85 2.65
C THR A 9 18.97 9.58 3.82
N VAL A 10 18.89 8.91 4.99
CA VAL A 10 18.26 9.45 6.21
C VAL A 10 18.92 10.76 6.66
N ASP A 11 20.25 10.84 6.64
CA ASP A 11 20.99 12.04 7.05
C ASP A 11 20.67 13.24 6.16
N THR A 12 20.70 13.05 4.83
CA THR A 12 20.34 14.10 3.86
C THR A 12 18.88 14.50 4.01
N PHE A 13 17.99 13.53 4.22
CA PHE A 13 16.58 13.77 4.46
C PHE A 13 16.37 14.64 5.71
N GLN A 14 16.99 14.28 6.84
CA GLN A 14 16.90 15.02 8.09
C GLN A 14 17.47 16.44 7.94
N TYR A 15 18.65 16.56 7.32
CA TYR A 15 19.27 17.85 7.05
C TYR A 15 18.33 18.78 6.25
N LEU A 16 17.67 18.24 5.22
CA LEU A 16 16.72 19.02 4.42
C LEU A 16 15.49 19.47 5.22
N LEU A 17 14.96 18.62 6.12
CA LEU A 17 13.86 19.01 7.00
C LEU A 17 14.27 20.11 7.97
N ASP A 18 15.47 20.03 8.53
CA ASP A 18 15.99 21.04 9.46
C ASP A 18 16.21 22.40 8.78
N HIS A 19 16.40 22.41 7.45
CA HIS A 19 16.50 23.61 6.62
C HIS A 19 15.17 24.04 5.98
N GLY A 20 14.04 23.61 6.53
CA GLY A 20 12.71 24.11 6.15
C GLY A 20 12.08 23.43 4.93
N ALA A 21 12.58 22.25 4.51
CA ALA A 21 11.86 21.47 3.51
C ALA A 21 10.49 21.04 4.05
N ASN A 22 9.44 21.24 3.25
CA ASN A 22 8.09 20.84 3.62
C ASN A 22 7.93 19.30 3.57
N PRO A 23 7.67 18.62 4.70
CA PRO A 23 7.52 17.16 4.78
C PRO A 23 6.24 16.63 4.11
N ASP A 24 5.28 17.48 3.78
CA ASP A 24 3.97 17.08 3.23
C ASP A 24 3.70 17.66 1.84
N LYS A 25 4.72 18.17 1.15
CA LYS A 25 4.53 18.77 -0.18
C LYS A 25 4.19 17.70 -1.23
N PRO A 26 2.98 17.67 -1.81
CA PRO A 26 2.63 16.71 -2.84
C PRO A 26 3.31 17.05 -4.17
N ASP A 27 3.55 16.05 -5.00
CA ASP A 27 3.94 16.21 -6.40
C ASP A 27 2.72 16.44 -7.33
N GLY A 28 2.94 16.44 -8.65
CA GLY A 28 1.88 16.64 -9.65
C GLY A 28 0.83 15.54 -9.70
N GLN A 29 1.06 14.39 -9.05
CA GLN A 29 0.13 13.27 -8.95
C GLN A 29 -0.51 13.14 -7.56
N GLY A 30 -0.24 14.11 -6.67
CA GLY A 30 -0.69 14.10 -5.29
C GLY A 30 0.18 13.25 -4.36
N SER A 31 1.26 12.63 -4.87
CA SER A 31 2.13 11.79 -4.05
C SER A 31 2.94 12.65 -3.09
N THR A 32 2.77 12.41 -1.80
CA THR A 32 3.54 13.07 -0.73
C THR A 32 4.85 12.33 -0.46
N PRO A 33 5.81 12.94 0.25
CA PRO A 33 7.01 12.27 0.75
C PRO A 33 6.73 10.94 1.47
N LEU A 34 5.58 10.82 2.14
CA LEU A 34 5.18 9.61 2.84
C LEU A 34 4.86 8.45 1.89
N HIS A 35 4.25 8.72 0.72
CA HIS A 35 4.02 7.71 -0.31
C HIS A 35 5.34 7.14 -0.83
N LEU A 36 6.33 8.01 -1.09
CA LEU A 36 7.63 7.61 -1.59
C LEU A 36 8.43 6.80 -0.56
N ALA A 37 8.40 7.23 0.71
CA ALA A 37 9.05 6.50 1.80
C ALA A 37 8.40 5.13 2.04
N ALA A 38 7.07 5.05 1.90
CA ALA A 38 6.28 3.82 1.97
C ALA A 38 6.59 2.86 0.82
N ALA A 39 6.74 3.37 -0.42
CA ALA A 39 7.12 2.56 -1.58
C ALA A 39 8.50 1.92 -1.43
N GLY A 40 9.49 2.68 -0.95
CA GLY A 40 10.86 2.21 -0.75
C GLY A 40 11.10 1.44 0.54
N GLY A 41 10.08 1.29 1.40
CA GLY A 41 10.22 0.56 2.68
C GLY A 41 11.14 1.23 3.71
N ASN A 42 11.47 2.51 3.52
CA ASN A 42 12.42 3.26 4.34
C ASN A 42 11.80 3.62 5.70
N CYS A 43 11.78 2.65 6.62
CA CYS A 43 11.12 2.72 7.92
C CYS A 43 11.50 3.96 8.76
N GLU A 44 12.78 4.36 8.75
CA GLU A 44 13.25 5.53 9.49
C GLU A 44 12.71 6.84 8.91
N ILE A 45 12.66 6.96 7.58
CA ILE A 45 12.05 8.12 6.90
C ILE A 45 10.54 8.16 7.13
N VAL A 46 9.86 6.99 7.09
CA VAL A 46 8.43 6.90 7.39
C VAL A 46 8.13 7.41 8.81
N LYS A 47 8.87 6.93 9.82
CA LYS A 47 8.73 7.40 11.22
C LYS A 47 8.99 8.90 11.33
N ALA A 48 10.06 9.39 10.70
CA ALA A 48 10.43 10.79 10.77
C ALA A 48 9.34 11.69 10.15
N LEU A 49 8.76 11.31 9.01
CA LEU A 49 7.64 12.03 8.40
C LEU A 49 6.40 12.03 9.30
N LEU A 50 6.01 10.88 9.84
CA LEU A 50 4.86 10.77 10.74
C LEU A 50 5.05 11.61 12.01
N SER A 51 6.28 11.71 12.53
CA SER A 51 6.60 12.59 13.66
C SER A 51 6.36 14.08 13.40
N LYS A 52 6.31 14.50 12.12
CA LYS A 52 6.00 15.87 11.71
C LYS A 52 4.50 16.14 11.59
N GLY A 53 3.64 15.17 11.92
CA GLY A 53 2.19 15.34 11.88
C GLY A 53 1.60 15.40 10.48
N VAL A 54 2.29 14.82 9.49
CA VAL A 54 1.74 14.67 8.13
C VAL A 54 0.51 13.77 8.17
N ASN A 55 -0.42 13.98 7.24
CA ASN A 55 -1.60 13.13 7.14
C ASN A 55 -1.21 11.71 6.67
N VAL A 56 -1.42 10.72 7.55
CA VAL A 56 -1.09 9.30 7.30
C VAL A 56 -1.91 8.70 6.14
N ASP A 57 -3.12 9.21 5.92
CA ASP A 57 -4.05 8.77 4.87
C ASP A 57 -4.18 9.79 3.74
N SER A 58 -3.13 10.59 3.48
CA SER A 58 -3.07 11.44 2.30
C SER A 58 -3.33 10.62 1.04
N LEU A 59 -4.16 11.12 0.13
CA LEU A 59 -4.53 10.43 -1.09
C LEU A 59 -3.74 10.96 -2.29
N CYS A 60 -3.20 10.05 -3.09
CA CYS A 60 -2.67 10.33 -4.42
C CYS A 60 -3.34 9.45 -5.48
N HIS A 61 -2.86 9.51 -6.73
CA HIS A 61 -3.36 8.69 -7.84
C HIS A 61 -3.29 7.17 -7.61
N THR A 62 -2.47 6.71 -6.66
CA THR A 62 -2.30 5.28 -6.31
C THR A 62 -2.88 4.90 -4.94
N GLY A 63 -3.66 5.80 -4.32
CA GLY A 63 -4.28 5.58 -3.02
C GLY A 63 -3.54 6.26 -1.88
N THR A 64 -3.57 5.65 -0.69
CA THR A 64 -2.85 6.13 0.50
C THR A 64 -1.44 5.55 0.57
N PRO A 65 -0.55 6.06 1.44
CA PRO A 65 0.76 5.44 1.68
C PRO A 65 0.66 3.95 2.07
N LEU A 66 -0.42 3.54 2.74
CA LEU A 66 -0.64 2.14 3.09
C LEU A 66 -0.93 1.27 1.84
N HIS A 67 -1.67 1.80 0.86
CA HIS A 67 -1.87 1.12 -0.44
C HIS A 67 -0.53 0.95 -1.15
N THR A 68 0.28 2.00 -1.19
CA THR A 68 1.61 1.97 -1.82
C THR A 68 2.53 0.95 -1.14
N ALA A 69 2.63 0.95 0.19
CA ALA A 69 3.45 -0.01 0.93
C ALA A 69 2.97 -1.46 0.72
N ALA A 70 1.65 -1.69 0.72
CA ALA A 70 1.06 -3.00 0.47
C ALA A 70 1.36 -3.52 -0.93
N PHE A 71 1.21 -2.65 -1.95
CA PHE A 71 1.52 -2.97 -3.34
C PHE A 71 3.00 -3.32 -3.53
N CYS A 72 3.91 -2.55 -2.92
CA CYS A 72 5.36 -2.75 -3.04
C CYS A 72 5.94 -3.72 -1.99
N ARG A 73 5.10 -4.46 -1.26
CA ARG A 73 5.48 -5.51 -0.30
C ARG A 73 6.36 -5.04 0.87
N GLN A 74 6.20 -3.79 1.28
CA GLN A 74 7.00 -3.15 2.33
C GLN A 74 6.36 -3.34 3.71
N ASP A 75 6.44 -4.56 4.25
CA ASP A 75 5.76 -4.93 5.50
C ASP A 75 6.20 -4.10 6.73
N GLY A 76 7.46 -3.67 6.78
CA GLY A 76 7.96 -2.78 7.83
C GLY A 76 7.31 -1.40 7.80
N ALA A 77 7.19 -0.81 6.60
CA ALA A 77 6.51 0.47 6.42
C ALA A 77 5.01 0.34 6.71
N MET A 78 4.35 -0.74 6.25
CA MET A 78 2.95 -1.01 6.57
C MET A 78 2.71 -1.07 8.06
N LYS A 79 3.57 -1.79 8.80
CA LYS A 79 3.45 -1.90 10.25
C LYS A 79 3.50 -0.52 10.92
N ILE A 80 4.45 0.32 10.52
CA ILE A 80 4.58 1.68 11.08
C ILE A 80 3.35 2.53 10.74
N LEU A 81 2.86 2.47 9.51
CA LEU A 81 1.66 3.20 9.10
C LEU A 81 0.42 2.77 9.92
N LEU A 82 0.22 1.46 10.10
CA LEU A 82 -0.86 0.91 10.91
C LEU A 82 -0.73 1.27 12.40
N ASP A 83 0.49 1.23 12.95
CA ASP A 83 0.78 1.66 14.33
C ASP A 83 0.48 3.17 14.53
N HIS A 84 0.52 3.96 13.45
CA HIS A 84 0.12 5.37 13.41
C HIS A 84 -1.32 5.60 12.92
N HIS A 85 -2.19 4.58 13.08
CA HIS A 85 -3.63 4.67 12.81
C HIS A 85 -4.02 4.91 11.34
N ALA A 86 -3.19 4.50 10.38
CA ALA A 86 -3.60 4.44 8.98
C ALA A 86 -4.87 3.59 8.82
N ASP A 87 -5.84 4.08 8.05
CA ASP A 87 -7.08 3.35 7.80
C ASP A 87 -6.82 2.16 6.87
N CYS A 88 -6.78 0.95 7.46
CA CYS A 88 -6.54 -0.30 6.75
C CYS A 88 -7.65 -0.70 5.77
N ASN A 89 -8.81 -0.03 5.83
CA ASN A 89 -9.96 -0.25 4.94
C ASN A 89 -10.23 0.96 4.05
N LYS A 90 -9.33 1.95 4.00
CA LYS A 90 -9.50 3.11 3.13
C LYS A 90 -9.64 2.65 1.69
N ILE A 91 -10.67 3.11 1.00
CA ILE A 91 -10.88 2.74 -0.41
C ILE A 91 -10.39 3.89 -1.29
N PHE A 92 -9.61 3.58 -2.32
CA PHE A 92 -9.36 4.49 -3.44
C PHE A 92 -9.99 3.95 -4.72
N ASN A 93 -10.38 4.85 -5.62
CA ASN A 93 -10.99 4.51 -6.91
C ASN A 93 -12.10 3.44 -6.79
N THR A 94 -13.01 3.67 -5.82
CA THR A 94 -14.25 2.92 -5.48
C THR A 94 -14.15 1.45 -5.07
N VAL A 95 -13.07 0.74 -5.37
CA VAL A 95 -12.94 -0.71 -5.07
C VAL A 95 -11.58 -1.15 -4.52
N TYR A 96 -10.57 -0.29 -4.54
CA TYR A 96 -9.22 -0.68 -4.12
C TYR A 96 -9.00 -0.38 -2.64
N SER A 97 -8.96 -1.44 -1.84
CA SER A 97 -8.47 -1.40 -0.46
C SER A 97 -6.97 -1.75 -0.40
N PRO A 98 -6.29 -1.49 0.73
CA PRO A 98 -4.90 -1.91 0.91
C PRO A 98 -4.71 -3.41 0.79
N LEU A 99 -5.73 -4.19 1.16
CA LEU A 99 -5.72 -5.65 1.04
C LEU A 99 -5.74 -6.09 -0.44
N ILE A 100 -6.58 -5.48 -1.27
CA ILE A 100 -6.57 -5.71 -2.71
C ILE A 100 -5.23 -5.30 -3.33
N ALA A 101 -4.66 -4.17 -2.90
CA ALA A 101 -3.33 -3.72 -3.36
C ALA A 101 -2.22 -4.74 -3.02
N ALA A 102 -2.26 -5.36 -1.84
CA ALA A 102 -1.32 -6.42 -1.46
C ALA A 102 -1.48 -7.70 -2.31
N LEU A 103 -2.68 -7.98 -2.84
CA LEU A 103 -2.95 -9.20 -3.59
C LEU A 103 -2.71 -9.06 -5.09
N ASN A 104 -2.69 -7.84 -5.62
CA ASN A 104 -2.33 -7.58 -7.00
C ASN A 104 -0.86 -7.93 -7.24
N VAL A 105 -0.60 -8.78 -8.22
CA VAL A 105 0.76 -9.16 -8.61
C VAL A 105 1.29 -8.15 -9.62
N VAL A 106 2.46 -7.64 -9.30
CA VAL A 106 3.30 -6.85 -10.19
C VAL A 106 4.37 -7.79 -10.72
N GLY A 107 4.70 -7.68 -12.02
CA GLY A 107 5.83 -8.42 -12.59
C GLY A 107 7.12 -8.29 -11.75
N SER A 108 8.02 -9.26 -11.89
CA SER A 108 9.35 -9.38 -11.27
C SER A 108 9.48 -9.30 -9.73
N LEU A 109 8.44 -8.92 -8.97
CA LEU A 109 8.48 -8.99 -7.51
C LEU A 109 8.43 -10.45 -7.06
N ASN A 110 9.61 -11.06 -6.85
CA ASN A 110 9.75 -12.40 -6.27
C ASN A 110 9.45 -12.45 -4.75
N VAL A 111 8.79 -11.43 -4.21
CA VAL A 111 8.48 -11.30 -2.77
C VAL A 111 7.01 -11.63 -2.53
N SER A 112 6.79 -12.62 -1.67
CA SER A 112 5.43 -13.08 -1.33
C SER A 112 4.62 -11.99 -0.62
N PRO A 113 3.35 -11.73 -1.03
CA PRO A 113 2.45 -10.81 -0.34
C PRO A 113 1.96 -11.30 1.02
N LEU A 114 2.21 -12.57 1.38
CA LEU A 114 1.59 -13.22 2.52
C LEU A 114 1.78 -12.45 3.84
N LYS A 115 2.98 -11.90 4.06
CA LYS A 115 3.26 -11.15 5.29
C LYS A 115 2.45 -9.84 5.36
N CYS A 116 2.33 -9.14 4.24
CA CYS A 116 1.54 -7.91 4.12
C CYS A 116 0.04 -8.21 4.33
N VAL A 117 -0.46 -9.28 3.71
CA VAL A 117 -1.85 -9.76 3.87
C VAL A 117 -2.15 -10.08 5.33
N LYS A 118 -1.27 -10.84 6.01
CA LYS A 118 -1.42 -11.15 7.43
C LYS A 118 -1.43 -9.91 8.32
N LEU A 119 -0.60 -8.91 8.03
CA LEU A 119 -0.59 -7.65 8.77
C LEU A 119 -1.91 -6.89 8.62
N LEU A 120 -2.44 -6.80 7.40
CA LEU A 120 -3.71 -6.13 7.13
C LEU A 120 -4.89 -6.84 7.79
N ILE A 121 -4.97 -8.17 7.69
CA ILE A 121 -6.01 -8.96 8.37
C ILE A 121 -5.95 -8.73 9.89
N LYS A 122 -4.75 -8.75 10.49
CA LYS A 122 -4.57 -8.47 11.91
C LYS A 122 -5.01 -7.05 12.30
N ALA A 123 -4.85 -6.09 11.38
CA ALA A 123 -5.30 -4.71 11.56
C ALA A 123 -6.82 -4.51 11.38
N GLY A 124 -7.56 -5.56 10.98
CA GLY A 124 -9.00 -5.48 10.78
C GLY A 124 -9.41 -5.18 9.33
N ALA A 125 -8.57 -5.51 8.35
CA ALA A 125 -8.92 -5.37 6.95
C ALA A 125 -10.12 -6.26 6.57
N ASP A 126 -11.05 -5.71 5.79
CA ASP A 126 -12.23 -6.43 5.30
C ASP A 126 -11.83 -7.47 4.24
N VAL A 127 -12.01 -8.75 4.58
CA VAL A 127 -11.71 -9.89 3.72
C VAL A 127 -12.83 -10.23 2.74
N LYS A 128 -14.02 -9.65 2.90
CA LYS A 128 -15.16 -9.88 2.00
C LYS A 128 -15.02 -9.09 0.70
N GLY A 129 -14.30 -7.97 0.76
CA GLY A 129 -14.06 -7.09 -0.37
C GLY A 129 -15.06 -5.95 -0.49
N VAL A 130 -14.87 -5.15 -1.53
CA VAL A 130 -15.67 -3.95 -1.80
C VAL A 130 -16.38 -4.11 -3.14
N GLY A 131 -17.71 -4.17 -3.12
CA GLY A 131 -18.51 -4.31 -4.34
C GLY A 131 -18.29 -5.65 -5.04
N THR A 132 -17.84 -5.62 -6.29
CA THR A 132 -17.60 -6.82 -7.12
C THR A 132 -16.20 -7.41 -6.97
N VAL A 133 -15.28 -6.69 -6.31
CA VAL A 133 -13.88 -7.12 -6.17
C VAL A 133 -13.69 -7.79 -4.80
N SER A 134 -13.57 -9.12 -4.81
CA SER A 134 -13.28 -9.93 -3.63
C SER A 134 -11.77 -10.21 -3.49
N PRO A 135 -11.16 -9.97 -2.32
CA PRO A 135 -9.78 -10.38 -2.02
C PRO A 135 -9.52 -11.85 -2.30
N LEU A 136 -10.49 -12.72 -2.02
CA LEU A 136 -10.36 -14.15 -2.25
C LEU A 136 -10.18 -14.46 -3.75
N ILE A 137 -11.03 -13.88 -4.59
CA ILE A 137 -10.96 -14.02 -6.05
C ILE A 137 -9.66 -13.43 -6.59
N THR A 138 -9.26 -12.25 -6.11
CA THR A 138 -7.98 -11.64 -6.50
C THR A 138 -6.80 -12.55 -6.17
N ALA A 139 -6.79 -13.20 -5.00
CA ALA A 139 -5.75 -14.14 -4.62
C ALA A 139 -5.72 -15.37 -5.55
N VAL A 140 -6.88 -15.91 -5.92
CA VAL A 140 -7.02 -17.06 -6.84
C VAL A 140 -6.53 -16.71 -8.25
N ASN A 141 -7.00 -15.59 -8.80
CA ASN A 141 -6.62 -15.13 -10.15
C ASN A 141 -5.11 -14.89 -10.30
N ASN A 142 -4.45 -14.50 -9.21
CA ASN A 142 -3.01 -14.30 -9.14
C ASN A 142 -2.21 -15.55 -8.72
N GLY A 143 -2.87 -16.71 -8.50
CA GLY A 143 -2.21 -17.95 -8.08
C GLY A 143 -1.62 -17.93 -6.67
N LEU A 144 -2.04 -16.99 -5.81
CA LEU A 144 -1.50 -16.77 -4.47
C LEU A 144 -2.09 -17.76 -3.45
N THR A 145 -1.70 -19.03 -3.56
CA THR A 145 -2.26 -20.14 -2.78
C THR A 145 -2.22 -19.92 -1.26
N ASP A 146 -1.11 -19.40 -0.72
CA ASP A 146 -1.00 -19.15 0.72
C ASP A 146 -1.86 -17.99 1.19
N CYS A 147 -2.03 -16.97 0.34
CA CYS A 147 -2.90 -15.84 0.65
C CYS A 147 -4.37 -16.26 0.60
N TYR A 148 -4.74 -17.09 -0.40
CA TYR A 148 -6.07 -17.70 -0.47
C TYR A 148 -6.42 -18.47 0.81
N LYS A 149 -5.54 -19.35 1.29
CA LYS A 149 -5.75 -20.08 2.55
C LYS A 149 -5.89 -19.13 3.74
N CYS A 150 -5.01 -18.13 3.83
CA CYS A 150 -5.03 -17.13 4.89
C CYS A 150 -6.34 -16.33 4.91
N LEU A 151 -6.92 -16.02 3.75
CA LEU A 151 -8.19 -15.29 3.64
C LEU A 151 -9.37 -16.15 4.08
N LEU A 152 -9.39 -17.44 3.74
CA LEU A 152 -10.41 -18.39 4.23
C LEU A 152 -10.36 -18.54 5.76
N GLU A 153 -9.16 -18.68 6.33
CA GLU A 153 -8.97 -18.71 7.78
C GLU A 153 -9.46 -17.42 8.47
N ALA A 154 -9.40 -16.29 7.77
CA ALA A 154 -9.88 -15.01 8.24
C ALA A 154 -11.40 -14.79 8.00
N GLY A 155 -12.11 -15.77 7.44
CA GLY A 155 -13.57 -15.72 7.24
C GLY A 155 -14.03 -15.13 5.91
N ALA A 156 -13.18 -15.14 4.87
CA ALA A 156 -13.62 -14.86 3.50
C ALA A 156 -14.64 -15.92 3.03
N ASP A 157 -15.65 -15.48 2.27
CA ASP A 157 -16.68 -16.37 1.72
C ASP A 157 -16.11 -17.21 0.56
N PRO A 158 -16.05 -18.56 0.69
CA PRO A 158 -15.53 -19.42 -0.37
C PRO A 158 -16.42 -19.48 -1.62
N ASP A 159 -17.71 -19.14 -1.49
CA ASP A 159 -18.71 -19.23 -2.57
C ASP A 159 -18.98 -17.87 -3.24
N VAL A 160 -18.08 -16.90 -3.01
CA VAL A 160 -18.18 -15.58 -3.64
C VAL A 160 -18.17 -15.72 -5.17
N ARG A 161 -19.12 -15.04 -5.82
CA ARG A 161 -19.30 -15.13 -7.28
C ARG A 161 -18.46 -14.06 -7.98
N ASP A 162 -17.78 -14.46 -9.05
CA ASP A 162 -17.12 -13.54 -9.98
C ASP A 162 -18.19 -12.75 -10.75
N ASP A 163 -18.53 -11.55 -10.27
CA ASP A 163 -19.19 -10.60 -11.15
C ASP A 163 -18.11 -10.00 -12.08
N VAL A 164 -17.85 -10.69 -13.19
CA VAL A 164 -16.84 -10.41 -14.24
C VAL A 164 -16.96 -9.03 -14.92
N SER A 165 -17.77 -8.12 -14.39
CA SER A 165 -18.11 -6.84 -15.00
C SER A 165 -17.07 -5.73 -14.83
N PHE A 166 -15.97 -5.93 -14.09
CA PHE A 166 -14.92 -4.90 -13.91
C PHE A 166 -13.50 -5.40 -14.23
N ASN A 167 -13.16 -5.38 -15.52
CA ASN A 167 -11.76 -5.37 -15.98
C ASN A 167 -11.26 -3.92 -16.08
N PHE A 168 -10.58 -3.41 -15.04
CA PHE A 168 -9.93 -2.09 -15.13
C PHE A 168 -8.49 -2.21 -15.64
N HIS A 169 -8.17 -1.36 -16.62
CA HIS A 169 -6.88 -1.29 -17.30
C HIS A 169 -5.73 -0.83 -16.37
N SER A 170 -4.56 -1.41 -16.60
CA SER A 170 -3.28 -1.22 -15.90
C SER A 170 -2.69 0.21 -15.92
N SER A 171 -3.37 1.17 -16.58
CA SER A 171 -2.80 2.47 -16.95
C SER A 171 -2.53 3.39 -15.75
N ASN A 172 -3.26 3.26 -14.64
CA ASN A 172 -3.08 4.14 -13.47
C ASN A 172 -1.99 3.66 -12.48
N MET A 173 -1.44 2.45 -12.65
CA MET A 173 -0.40 1.89 -11.78
C MET A 173 0.99 1.87 -12.44
N GLU A 174 1.13 2.37 -13.68
CA GLU A 174 2.39 2.45 -14.45
C GLU A 174 3.57 3.05 -13.67
N TRP A 175 3.30 4.04 -12.82
CA TRP A 175 4.33 4.64 -11.98
C TRP A 175 4.88 3.67 -10.93
N LEU A 176 4.03 2.89 -10.26
CA LEU A 176 4.49 1.90 -9.28
C LEU A 176 5.22 0.73 -9.95
N PHE A 177 4.82 0.38 -11.18
CA PHE A 177 5.49 -0.66 -11.98
C PHE A 177 6.95 -0.32 -12.31
N THR A 178 7.33 0.97 -12.35
CA THR A 178 8.70 1.39 -12.67
C THR A 178 9.58 1.63 -11.44
N HIS A 179 9.02 1.69 -10.23
CA HIS A 179 9.70 2.23 -9.05
C HIS A 179 9.69 1.33 -7.80
N CYS A 180 9.29 0.05 -7.87
CA CYS A 180 9.23 -0.89 -6.72
C CYS A 180 10.17 -2.12 -6.77
#